data_AF-A0A2T7X5D5-F1
#
_entry.id   AF-A0A2T7X5D5-F1
#
_cell.length_a   1.000
_cell.length_b   1.000
_cell.length_c   1.000
_cell.angle_alpha   90.00
_cell.angle_beta   90.00
_cell.angle_gamma   90.00
#
_symmetry.space_group_name_H-M   'P 1'
#
loop_
_entity.id
_entity.type
_entity.pdbx_description
1 polymer ?
#
loop_
_entity_poly.entity_id
_entity_poly.type
_entity_poly.pdbx_seq_one_letter_code
_entity_poly.pdbx_strand_id
1 'polypeptide(L)'
;MSAIKPIIREVKQSVLKGFAHAKDKLHQLADNIVKHVDDVGVRVRGQDRFDGAPGNPPIVRDRNPDWLNERLDRDDLPFWRRRMAEGDQFNYQNHHRYPQNEVTLGNGKRLDSYLPGEEIVSRKNTQLDSVRPETANSYIDELLNKYPPGTPIAGSPDVLSGQPVLEVPVQTDPIPQSVIDHANGKEPPVQIRDVLGNVYN
;
A
#
# COMPACT_ATOMS: atom_id res chain seq x y z
N MET A 1 -33.18 48.89 28.71
CA MET A 1 -33.02 47.43 28.63
C MET A 1 -32.46 47.06 27.26
N SER A 2 -31.47 46.17 27.23
CA SER A 2 -30.47 45.99 26.15
C SER A 2 -31.00 45.24 24.92
N ALA A 3 -30.99 45.88 23.74
CA ALA A 3 -31.37 45.31 22.44
C ALA A 3 -30.19 44.69 21.66
N ILE A 4 -29.02 44.53 22.27
CA ILE A 4 -27.77 44.12 21.59
C ILE A 4 -27.55 42.60 21.63
N LYS A 5 -28.24 41.89 22.53
CA LYS A 5 -28.06 40.43 22.74
C LYS A 5 -28.50 39.50 21.57
N PRO A 6 -29.52 39.81 20.73
CA PRO A 6 -29.92 38.89 19.67
C PRO A 6 -28.99 38.91 18.45
N ILE A 7 -28.46 40.08 18.06
CA ILE A 7 -27.65 40.26 16.85
C ILE A 7 -26.30 39.51 16.96
N ILE A 8 -25.66 39.55 18.13
CA ILE A 8 -24.37 38.84 18.35
C ILE A 8 -24.56 37.31 18.29
N ARG A 9 -25.74 36.80 18.69
CA ARG A 9 -26.05 35.37 18.62
C ARG A 9 -26.22 34.90 17.18
N GLU A 10 -26.85 35.72 16.34
CA GLU A 10 -27.12 35.41 14.94
C GLU A 10 -25.84 35.44 14.09
N VAL A 11 -24.95 36.42 14.33
CA VAL A 11 -23.63 36.48 13.67
C VAL A 11 -22.72 35.32 14.11
N LYS A 12 -22.74 34.92 15.39
CA LYS A 12 -22.01 33.72 15.83
C LYS A 12 -22.54 32.45 15.20
N GLN A 13 -23.87 32.32 15.06
CA GLN A 13 -24.51 31.17 14.42
C GLN A 13 -24.21 31.10 12.92
N SER A 14 -24.19 32.24 12.21
CA SER A 14 -23.89 32.28 10.78
C SER A 14 -22.42 31.96 10.49
N VAL A 15 -21.49 32.43 11.33
CA VAL A 15 -20.07 32.07 11.25
C VAL A 15 -19.88 30.57 11.54
N LEU A 16 -20.49 30.05 12.62
CA LEU A 16 -20.43 28.62 12.95
C LEU A 16 -21.01 27.72 11.83
N LYS A 17 -22.14 28.11 11.22
CA LYS A 17 -22.72 27.41 10.06
C LYS A 17 -21.83 27.51 8.82
N GLY A 18 -21.22 28.67 8.57
CA GLY A 18 -20.28 28.86 7.47
C GLY A 18 -19.04 27.96 7.59
N PHE A 19 -18.48 27.84 8.79
CA PHE A 19 -17.35 26.93 9.08
C PHE A 19 -17.75 25.46 8.98
N ALA A 20 -18.95 25.08 9.44
CA ALA A 20 -19.46 23.72 9.28
C ALA A 20 -19.58 23.33 7.79
N HIS A 21 -20.20 24.19 6.97
CA HIS A 21 -20.35 23.94 5.54
C HIS A 21 -19.02 24.00 4.77
N ALA A 22 -18.05 24.81 5.21
CA ALA A 22 -16.70 24.80 4.64
C ALA A 22 -15.96 23.50 4.96
N LYS A 23 -16.09 22.98 6.19
CA LYS A 23 -15.52 21.69 6.59
C LYS A 23 -16.13 20.54 5.81
N ASP A 24 -17.45 20.52 5.62
CA ASP A 24 -18.12 19.47 4.84
C ASP A 24 -17.70 19.50 3.36
N LYS A 25 -17.52 20.69 2.77
CA LYS A 25 -16.99 20.83 1.40
C LYS A 25 -15.53 20.43 1.28
N LEU A 26 -14.70 20.68 2.29
CA LEU A 26 -13.30 20.24 2.33
C LEU A 26 -13.20 18.71 2.47
N HIS A 27 -14.05 18.08 3.28
CA HIS A 27 -14.14 16.63 3.37
C HIS A 27 -14.63 16.01 2.06
N GLN A 28 -15.65 16.59 1.42
CA GLN A 28 -16.09 16.13 0.09
C GLN A 28 -15.00 16.29 -0.97
N LEU A 29 -14.22 17.37 -0.96
CA LEU A 29 -13.11 17.55 -1.89
C LEU A 29 -11.98 16.55 -1.62
N ALA A 30 -11.60 16.33 -0.36
CA ALA A 30 -10.60 15.34 0.02
C ALA A 30 -11.03 13.92 -0.36
N ASP A 31 -12.28 13.54 -0.09
CA ASP A 31 -12.83 12.22 -0.43
C ASP A 31 -12.95 12.04 -1.95
N ASN A 32 -13.25 13.10 -2.70
CA ASN A 32 -13.28 13.07 -4.16
C ASN A 32 -11.87 12.96 -4.76
N ILE A 33 -10.87 13.63 -4.18
CA ILE A 33 -9.46 13.48 -4.60
C ILE A 33 -8.96 12.07 -4.27
N VAL A 34 -9.23 11.55 -3.07
CA VAL A 34 -8.85 10.18 -2.66
C VAL A 34 -9.51 9.13 -3.57
N LYS A 35 -10.82 9.26 -3.84
CA LYS A 35 -11.52 8.38 -4.78
C LYS A 35 -10.99 8.50 -6.21
N HIS A 36 -10.67 9.69 -6.68
CA HIS A 36 -10.13 9.88 -8.03
C HIS A 36 -8.70 9.33 -8.16
N VAL A 37 -7.87 9.41 -7.11
CA VAL A 37 -6.56 8.76 -7.04
C VAL A 37 -6.68 7.24 -7.03
N ASP A 38 -7.65 6.68 -6.31
CA ASP A 38 -7.92 5.24 -6.33
C ASP A 38 -8.40 4.76 -7.71
N ASP A 39 -9.31 5.52 -8.36
CA ASP A 39 -9.89 5.18 -9.66
C ASP A 39 -8.88 5.34 -10.82
N VAL A 40 -8.03 6.38 -10.78
CA VAL A 40 -6.87 6.52 -11.67
C VAL A 40 -5.85 5.43 -11.39
N GLY A 41 -5.63 5.07 -10.12
CA GLY A 41 -4.79 3.94 -9.74
C GLY A 41 -5.30 2.63 -10.35
N VAL A 42 -6.61 2.37 -10.34
CA VAL A 42 -7.21 1.19 -11.01
C VAL A 42 -7.03 1.24 -12.53
N ARG A 43 -7.16 2.43 -13.14
CA ARG A 43 -7.09 2.61 -14.60
C ARG A 43 -5.64 2.55 -15.14
N VAL A 44 -4.66 3.06 -14.40
CA VAL A 44 -3.22 2.97 -14.72
C VAL A 44 -2.70 1.54 -14.48
N ARG A 45 -3.09 0.90 -13.37
CA ARG A 45 -2.75 -0.51 -13.07
C ARG A 45 -3.30 -1.50 -14.10
N GLY A 46 -4.27 -1.12 -14.94
CA GLY A 46 -4.80 -1.95 -16.01
C GLY A 46 -3.77 -2.34 -17.08
N GLN A 47 -2.75 -1.50 -17.32
CA GLN A 47 -1.75 -1.68 -18.38
C GLN A 47 -0.49 -2.45 -17.97
N ASP A 48 -0.30 -2.66 -16.68
CA ASP A 48 0.87 -3.34 -16.12
C ASP A 48 0.81 -4.86 -16.38
N ARG A 49 1.96 -5.46 -16.73
CA ARG A 49 2.10 -6.92 -16.92
C ARG A 49 2.58 -7.55 -15.61
N PHE A 50 1.85 -8.57 -15.14
CA PHE A 50 2.01 -9.17 -13.79
C PHE A 50 2.28 -10.67 -13.83
N ASP A 51 2.76 -11.19 -14.97
CA ASP A 51 3.01 -12.62 -15.13
C ASP A 51 3.99 -13.09 -14.05
N GLY A 52 3.65 -14.18 -13.35
CA GLY A 52 4.53 -14.81 -12.36
C GLY A 52 5.83 -15.22 -13.05
N ALA A 53 6.90 -14.49 -12.76
CA ALA A 53 8.18 -14.64 -13.44
C ALA A 53 8.76 -16.07 -13.36
N PRO A 54 9.37 -16.59 -14.44
CA PRO A 54 10.26 -17.74 -14.37
C PRO A 54 11.42 -17.43 -13.42
N GLY A 55 11.34 -17.91 -12.19
CA GLY A 55 12.30 -17.63 -11.13
C GLY A 55 11.69 -17.65 -9.73
N ASN A 56 10.38 -17.38 -9.62
CA ASN A 56 9.68 -17.52 -8.35
C ASN A 56 9.64 -19.00 -7.89
N PRO A 57 9.66 -19.26 -6.58
CA PRO A 57 9.37 -20.59 -6.05
C PRO A 57 8.05 -21.14 -6.61
N PRO A 58 7.97 -22.45 -6.89
CA PRO A 58 6.71 -23.06 -7.30
C PRO A 58 5.60 -22.75 -6.29
N ILE A 59 4.40 -22.46 -6.80
CA ILE A 59 3.23 -22.23 -5.94
C ILE A 59 2.91 -23.53 -5.20
N VAL A 60 2.91 -23.46 -3.88
CA VAL A 60 2.48 -24.58 -3.01
C VAL A 60 1.00 -24.35 -2.67
N ARG A 61 0.09 -25.01 -3.41
CA ARG A 61 -1.36 -24.79 -3.28
C ARG A 61 -1.89 -24.98 -1.86
N ASP A 62 -1.29 -25.89 -1.09
CA ASP A 62 -1.68 -26.18 0.30
C ASP A 62 -1.43 -25.01 1.28
N ARG A 63 -0.61 -24.02 0.90
CA ARG A 63 -0.43 -22.78 1.69
C ARG A 63 -1.54 -21.76 1.46
N ASN A 64 -2.27 -21.89 0.36
CA ASN A 64 -3.42 -21.04 0.09
C ASN A 64 -4.64 -21.63 0.79
N PRO A 65 -5.53 -20.80 1.37
CA PRO A 65 -6.81 -21.30 1.84
C PRO A 65 -7.67 -21.77 0.65
N ASP A 66 -8.58 -22.72 0.90
CA ASP A 66 -9.42 -23.34 -0.14
C ASP A 66 -10.16 -22.30 -1.00
N TRP A 67 -10.76 -21.30 -0.37
CA TRP A 67 -11.49 -20.23 -1.07
C TRP A 67 -10.61 -19.47 -2.08
N LEU A 68 -9.31 -19.36 -1.83
CA LEU A 68 -8.38 -18.68 -2.72
C LEU A 68 -8.01 -19.58 -3.90
N ASN A 69 -7.77 -20.87 -3.66
CA ASN A 69 -7.56 -21.84 -4.73
C ASN A 69 -8.79 -21.92 -5.64
N GLU A 70 -9.99 -22.03 -5.06
CA GLU A 70 -11.26 -22.00 -5.79
C GLU A 70 -11.40 -20.73 -6.63
N ARG A 71 -11.09 -19.57 -6.06
CA ARG A 71 -11.12 -18.30 -6.79
C ARG A 71 -10.13 -18.29 -7.94
N LEU A 72 -8.92 -18.83 -7.75
CA LEU A 72 -7.88 -18.91 -8.77
C LEU A 72 -8.14 -19.97 -9.85
N ASP A 73 -9.03 -20.93 -9.62
CA ASP A 73 -9.39 -21.95 -10.60
C ASP A 73 -10.54 -21.49 -11.53
N ARG A 74 -11.25 -20.41 -11.18
CA ARG A 74 -12.33 -19.83 -12.01
C ARG A 74 -11.79 -19.21 -13.30
N ASP A 75 -12.31 -19.56 -14.46
CA ASP A 75 -11.94 -18.96 -15.75
C ASP A 75 -12.72 -17.67 -16.07
N ASP A 76 -13.84 -17.44 -15.40
CA ASP A 76 -14.81 -16.37 -15.66
C ASP A 76 -14.54 -15.05 -14.90
N LEU A 77 -13.43 -14.95 -14.17
CA LEU A 77 -13.14 -13.76 -13.37
C LEU A 77 -12.75 -12.57 -14.25
N PRO A 78 -13.33 -11.38 -14.01
CA PRO A 78 -12.80 -10.14 -14.55
C PRO A 78 -11.31 -10.02 -14.20
N PHE A 79 -10.50 -9.49 -15.13
CA PHE A 79 -9.04 -9.45 -14.99
C PHE A 79 -8.59 -8.84 -13.65
N TRP A 80 -9.25 -7.79 -13.17
CA TRP A 80 -8.92 -7.14 -11.89
C TRP A 80 -9.19 -8.05 -10.67
N ARG A 81 -10.21 -8.92 -10.72
CA ARG A 81 -10.49 -9.89 -9.64
C ARG A 81 -9.50 -11.03 -9.64
N ARG A 82 -9.05 -11.47 -10.81
CA ARG A 82 -7.96 -12.45 -10.94
C ARG A 82 -6.67 -11.87 -10.38
N ARG A 83 -6.30 -10.65 -10.76
CA ARG A 83 -5.11 -9.96 -10.23
C ARG A 83 -5.12 -9.81 -8.71
N MET A 84 -6.26 -9.46 -8.11
CA MET A 84 -6.38 -9.43 -6.65
C MET A 84 -6.10 -10.81 -6.04
N ALA A 85 -6.64 -11.89 -6.62
CA ALA A 85 -6.41 -13.24 -6.13
C ALA A 85 -4.94 -13.67 -6.30
N GLU A 86 -4.28 -13.27 -7.38
CA GLU A 86 -2.84 -13.52 -7.60
C GLU A 86 -1.98 -12.75 -6.59
N GLY A 87 -2.37 -11.51 -6.25
CA GLY A 87 -1.74 -10.74 -5.18
C GLY A 87 -1.94 -11.39 -3.80
N ASP A 88 -3.16 -11.84 -3.49
CA ASP A 88 -3.44 -12.58 -2.26
C ASP A 88 -2.60 -13.86 -2.21
N GLN A 89 -2.52 -14.62 -3.31
CA GLN A 89 -1.69 -15.82 -3.40
C GLN A 89 -0.23 -15.50 -3.16
N PHE A 90 0.31 -14.47 -3.80
CA PHE A 90 1.68 -14.02 -3.56
C PHE A 90 1.90 -13.74 -2.06
N ASN A 91 0.93 -13.12 -1.39
CA ASN A 91 1.01 -12.91 0.05
C ASN A 91 0.98 -14.23 0.86
N TYR A 92 0.09 -15.17 0.52
CA TYR A 92 0.04 -16.49 1.18
C TYR A 92 1.31 -17.31 0.98
N GLN A 93 1.91 -17.24 -0.21
CA GLN A 93 3.12 -17.98 -0.53
C GLN A 93 4.36 -17.44 0.19
N ASN A 94 4.39 -16.17 0.60
CA ASN A 94 5.62 -15.53 1.09
C ASN A 94 5.58 -15.09 2.56
N HIS A 95 4.40 -14.91 3.19
CA HIS A 95 4.32 -14.35 4.55
C HIS A 95 5.00 -15.22 5.62
N HIS A 96 5.06 -16.54 5.38
CA HIS A 96 5.66 -17.50 6.31
C HIS A 96 7.16 -17.28 6.57
N ARG A 97 7.83 -16.43 5.77
CA ARG A 97 9.23 -16.04 5.97
C ARG A 97 9.44 -15.05 7.10
N TYR A 98 8.37 -14.44 7.60
CA TYR A 98 8.42 -13.39 8.60
C TYR A 98 7.75 -13.83 9.91
N PRO A 99 8.26 -13.37 11.07
CA PRO A 99 7.71 -13.73 12.37
C PRO A 99 6.37 -13.04 12.65
N GLN A 100 6.14 -11.84 12.09
CA GLN A 100 4.90 -11.10 12.26
C GLN A 100 4.32 -10.74 10.89
N ASN A 101 3.03 -10.99 10.70
CA ASN A 101 2.31 -10.78 9.45
C ASN A 101 1.00 -10.04 9.71
N GLU A 102 0.53 -9.28 8.72
CA GLU A 102 -0.69 -8.48 8.81
C GLU A 102 -0.73 -7.55 10.04
N VAL A 103 0.39 -6.89 10.35
CA VAL A 103 0.54 -6.04 11.55
C VAL A 103 -0.33 -4.80 11.41
N THR A 104 -1.28 -4.63 12.34
CA THR A 104 -2.12 -3.44 12.38
C THR A 104 -1.40 -2.31 13.11
N LEU A 105 -1.44 -1.11 12.54
CA LEU A 105 -0.77 0.07 13.06
C LEU A 105 -1.76 1.02 13.72
N GLY A 106 -1.27 1.90 14.58
CA GLY A 106 -2.06 2.92 15.28
C GLY A 106 -2.73 3.93 14.32
N ASN A 107 -2.26 4.04 13.09
CA ASN A 107 -2.90 4.83 12.02
C ASN A 107 -4.01 4.05 11.27
N GLY A 108 -4.35 2.83 11.72
CA GLY A 108 -5.36 1.96 11.11
C GLY A 108 -4.92 1.27 9.82
N LYS A 109 -3.67 1.45 9.37
CA LYS A 109 -3.10 0.70 8.23
C LYS A 109 -2.61 -0.67 8.67
N ARG A 110 -2.51 -1.58 7.72
CA ARG A 110 -2.09 -2.96 7.95
C ARG A 110 -0.87 -3.27 7.09
N LEU A 111 0.26 -3.50 7.75
CA LEU A 111 1.54 -3.85 7.13
C LEU A 111 1.54 -5.33 6.76
N ASP A 112 2.14 -5.68 5.62
CA ASP A 112 2.14 -7.06 5.12
C ASP A 112 2.93 -7.99 6.04
N SER A 113 4.20 -7.65 6.31
CA SER A 113 5.08 -8.42 7.20
C SER A 113 6.04 -7.51 7.97
N TYR A 114 6.48 -7.95 9.15
CA TYR A 114 7.36 -7.20 10.03
C TYR A 114 8.40 -8.10 10.68
N LEU A 115 9.67 -7.68 10.62
CA LEU A 115 10.76 -8.23 11.41
C LEU A 115 11.19 -7.15 12.42
N PRO A 116 10.81 -7.28 13.72
CA PRO A 116 10.98 -6.22 14.70
C PRO A 116 12.41 -5.67 14.79
N GLY A 117 12.55 -4.36 14.61
CA GLY A 117 13.83 -3.65 14.63
C GLY A 117 14.68 -3.78 13.36
N GLU A 118 14.31 -4.67 12.44
CA GLU A 118 15.13 -4.99 11.27
C GLU A 118 14.45 -4.59 9.95
N GLU A 119 13.20 -5.02 9.70
CA GLU A 119 12.56 -4.84 8.39
C GLU A 119 11.07 -4.49 8.48
N ILE A 120 10.65 -3.48 7.72
CA ILE A 120 9.26 -3.10 7.49
C ILE A 120 8.91 -3.50 6.06
N VAL A 121 8.17 -4.59 5.88
CA VAL A 121 8.02 -5.24 4.57
C VAL A 121 6.63 -4.99 3.99
N SER A 122 6.59 -4.39 2.81
CA SER A 122 5.38 -4.36 1.97
C SER A 122 5.64 -5.13 0.68
N ARG A 123 4.65 -5.93 0.27
CA ARG A 123 4.75 -6.80 -0.90
C ARG A 123 4.01 -6.23 -2.09
N LYS A 124 4.62 -6.34 -3.28
CA LYS A 124 3.94 -6.08 -4.56
C LYS A 124 4.23 -7.22 -5.52
N ASN A 125 3.17 -7.91 -5.94
CA ASN A 125 3.26 -8.95 -6.96
C ASN A 125 3.36 -8.32 -8.36
N THR A 126 4.51 -7.72 -8.69
CA THR A 126 4.71 -6.95 -9.94
C THR A 126 6.12 -7.12 -10.49
N GLN A 127 6.24 -7.21 -11.82
CA GLN A 127 7.49 -7.04 -12.56
C GLN A 127 7.72 -5.53 -12.78
N LEU A 128 8.73 -4.95 -12.13
CA LEU A 128 8.94 -3.50 -12.09
C LEU A 128 9.45 -2.92 -13.42
N ASP A 129 10.05 -3.75 -14.27
CA ASP A 129 10.39 -3.42 -15.66
C ASP A 129 9.14 -3.31 -16.56
N SER A 130 8.08 -4.01 -16.17
CA SER A 130 6.85 -4.17 -16.97
C SER A 130 5.78 -3.13 -16.62
N VAL A 131 6.10 -2.18 -15.76
CA VAL A 131 5.25 -1.04 -15.40
C VAL A 131 5.97 0.26 -15.73
N ARG A 132 5.24 1.37 -15.76
CA ARG A 132 5.89 2.67 -15.92
C ARG A 132 6.75 2.98 -14.70
N PRO A 133 7.94 3.59 -14.84
CA PRO A 133 8.78 3.95 -13.70
C PRO A 133 8.04 4.76 -12.64
N GLU A 134 7.12 5.65 -13.03
CA GLU A 134 6.30 6.44 -12.10
C GLU A 134 5.37 5.54 -11.27
N THR A 135 4.91 4.44 -11.84
CA THR A 135 4.07 3.45 -11.13
C THR A 135 4.90 2.66 -10.13
N ALA A 136 6.10 2.20 -10.52
CA ALA A 136 7.03 1.57 -9.57
C ALA A 136 7.43 2.52 -8.43
N ASN A 137 7.73 3.78 -8.76
CA ASN A 137 8.03 4.84 -7.79
C ASN A 137 6.87 5.08 -6.83
N SER A 138 5.63 5.01 -7.32
CA SER A 138 4.45 5.13 -6.45
C SER A 138 4.37 4.03 -5.41
N TYR A 139 4.84 2.81 -5.70
CA TYR A 139 4.88 1.72 -4.71
C TYR A 139 5.90 1.98 -3.62
N ILE A 140 7.08 2.50 -3.99
CA ILE A 140 8.14 2.93 -3.06
C ILE A 140 7.62 4.05 -2.15
N ASP A 141 6.98 5.06 -2.74
CA ASP A 141 6.42 6.19 -2.01
C ASP A 141 5.27 5.77 -1.09
N GLU A 142 4.40 4.89 -1.56
CA GLU A 142 3.28 4.34 -0.80
C GLU A 142 3.77 3.63 0.47
N LEU A 143 4.88 2.89 0.39
CA LEU A 143 5.46 2.18 1.52
C LEU A 143 5.84 3.15 2.66
N LEU A 144 6.58 4.21 2.34
CA LEU A 144 7.00 5.22 3.33
C LEU A 144 5.83 6.07 3.84
N ASN A 145 4.86 6.37 2.99
CA ASN A 145 3.68 7.14 3.37
C ASN A 145 2.75 6.35 4.31
N LYS A 146 2.60 5.05 4.09
CA LYS A 146 1.70 4.20 4.89
C LYS A 146 2.37 3.66 6.15
N TYR A 147 3.66 3.34 6.06
CA TYR A 147 4.41 2.63 7.08
C TYR A 147 5.71 3.35 7.47
N PRO A 148 5.67 4.67 7.79
CA PRO A 148 6.89 5.37 8.17
C PRO A 148 7.44 4.76 9.47
N PRO A 149 8.76 4.58 9.60
CA PRO A 149 9.38 4.24 10.87
C PRO A 149 8.95 5.22 11.97
N GLY A 150 8.74 4.72 13.17
CA GLY A 150 8.15 5.44 14.30
C GLY A 150 6.62 5.37 14.36
N THR A 151 5.94 4.75 13.39
CA THR A 151 4.48 4.56 13.45
C THR A 151 4.11 3.62 14.61
N PRO A 152 3.20 3.99 15.53
CA PRO A 152 2.77 3.11 16.61
C PRO A 152 2.18 1.80 16.09
N ILE A 153 2.44 0.69 16.78
CA ILE A 153 1.81 -0.60 16.49
C ILE A 153 0.52 -0.70 17.31
N ALA A 154 -0.60 -1.07 16.67
CA ALA A 154 -1.88 -1.14 17.35
C ALA A 154 -1.86 -2.24 18.43
N GLY A 155 -2.24 -1.90 19.65
CA GLY A 155 -2.26 -2.84 20.77
C GLY A 155 -0.89 -3.20 21.35
N SER A 156 0.18 -2.52 20.93
CA SER A 156 1.53 -2.65 21.49
C SER A 156 2.05 -1.28 21.97
N PRO A 157 2.91 -1.22 23.01
CA PRO A 157 3.66 -0.01 23.33
C PRO A 157 4.76 0.32 22.30
N ASP A 158 5.06 -0.59 21.37
CA ASP A 158 6.14 -0.46 20.40
C ASP A 158 5.75 0.39 19.18
N VAL A 159 6.78 0.83 18.46
CA VAL A 159 6.66 1.52 17.18
C VAL A 159 7.36 0.73 16.08
N LEU A 160 6.91 0.90 14.84
CA LEU A 160 7.61 0.37 13.67
C LEU A 160 9.03 0.90 13.64
N SER A 161 9.97 -0.01 13.45
CA SER A 161 11.40 0.29 13.32
C SER A 161 12.03 -0.76 12.43
N GLY A 162 13.04 -0.35 11.67
CA GLY A 162 13.72 -1.19 10.69
C GLY A 162 13.82 -0.54 9.32
N GLN A 163 14.52 -1.23 8.43
CA GLN A 163 14.71 -0.87 7.03
C GLN A 163 13.40 -1.11 6.26
N PRO A 164 12.86 -0.11 5.54
CA PRO A 164 11.73 -0.35 4.65
C PRO A 164 12.16 -1.22 3.46
N VAL A 165 11.38 -2.28 3.20
CA VAL A 165 11.64 -3.26 2.13
C VAL A 165 10.40 -3.39 1.24
N LEU A 166 10.57 -3.07 -0.04
CA LEU A 166 9.63 -3.43 -1.09
C LEU A 166 9.97 -4.85 -1.56
N GLU A 167 9.21 -5.84 -1.10
CA GLU A 167 9.38 -7.24 -1.52
C GLU A 167 8.58 -7.52 -2.80
N VAL A 168 9.27 -8.00 -3.83
CA VAL A 168 8.72 -8.25 -5.18
C VAL A 168 8.97 -9.70 -5.61
N PRO A 169 8.26 -10.23 -6.64
CA PRO A 169 8.69 -11.45 -7.29
C PRO A 169 10.11 -11.32 -7.85
N VAL A 170 10.76 -12.45 -8.13
CA VAL A 170 12.00 -12.46 -8.92
C VAL A 170 11.74 -11.71 -10.23
N GLN A 171 12.61 -10.75 -10.56
CA GLN A 171 12.46 -9.93 -11.76
C GLN A 171 13.00 -10.67 -12.99
N THR A 172 12.23 -10.71 -14.08
CA THR A 172 12.68 -11.33 -15.34
C THR A 172 13.68 -10.48 -16.08
N ASP A 173 13.51 -9.16 -15.98
CA ASP A 173 14.32 -8.16 -16.66
C ASP A 173 14.89 -7.18 -15.62
N PRO A 174 16.00 -6.48 -15.96
CA PRO A 174 16.58 -5.51 -15.05
C PRO A 174 15.59 -4.42 -14.65
N ILE A 175 15.52 -4.12 -13.35
CA ILE A 175 14.74 -3.00 -12.85
C ILE A 175 15.31 -1.70 -13.46
N PRO A 176 14.47 -0.79 -13.98
CA PRO A 176 14.94 0.49 -14.52
C PRO A 176 15.77 1.26 -13.49
N GLN A 177 16.94 1.76 -13.90
CA GLN A 177 17.86 2.46 -12.99
C GLN A 177 17.19 3.67 -12.30
N SER A 178 16.26 4.35 -12.96
CA SER A 178 15.50 5.46 -12.37
C SER A 178 14.65 5.03 -11.17
N VAL A 179 14.18 3.79 -11.12
CA VAL A 179 13.43 3.23 -9.98
C VAL A 179 14.39 2.88 -8.84
N ILE A 180 15.56 2.31 -9.16
CA ILE A 180 16.63 2.03 -8.19
C ILE A 180 17.10 3.34 -7.53
N ASP A 181 17.40 4.36 -8.34
CA ASP A 181 17.83 5.67 -7.86
C ASP A 181 16.76 6.33 -7.00
N HIS A 182 15.48 6.20 -7.38
CA HIS A 182 14.35 6.72 -6.60
C HIS A 182 14.21 6.03 -5.24
N ALA A 183 14.45 4.72 -5.16
CA ALA A 183 14.44 3.95 -3.92
C ALA A 183 15.61 4.34 -3.00
N ASN A 184 16.80 4.48 -3.58
CA ASN A 184 18.02 4.89 -2.87
C ASN A 184 17.97 6.34 -2.39
N GLY A 185 17.28 7.22 -3.13
CA GLY A 185 17.10 8.62 -2.79
C GLY A 185 16.05 8.89 -1.70
N LYS A 186 15.43 7.86 -1.11
CA LYS A 186 14.46 8.04 -0.02
C LYS A 186 15.15 8.21 1.33
N GLU A 187 14.39 8.77 2.28
CA GLU A 187 14.80 8.89 3.69
C GLU A 187 13.74 8.27 4.61
N PRO A 188 14.01 7.10 5.21
CA PRO A 188 15.15 6.21 4.90
C PRO A 188 15.07 5.64 3.47
N PRO A 189 16.20 5.17 2.89
CA PRO A 189 16.20 4.45 1.63
C PRO A 189 15.22 3.28 1.68
N VAL A 190 14.64 2.90 0.54
CA VAL A 190 13.80 1.70 0.45
C VAL A 190 14.61 0.60 -0.23
N GLN A 191 14.72 -0.56 0.41
CA GLN A 191 15.37 -1.71 -0.20
C GLN A 191 14.39 -2.41 -1.15
N ILE A 192 14.81 -2.70 -2.37
CA ILE A 192 14.04 -3.52 -3.31
C ILE A 192 14.66 -4.91 -3.29
N ARG A 193 13.87 -5.90 -2.88
CA ARG A 193 14.33 -7.28 -2.70
C ARG A 193 13.33 -8.26 -3.27
N ASP A 194 13.79 -9.33 -3.91
CA ASP A 194 12.88 -10.39 -4.32
C ASP A 194 12.58 -11.39 -3.19
N VAL A 195 11.61 -12.28 -3.45
CA VAL A 195 11.21 -13.39 -2.58
C VAL A 195 12.31 -14.42 -2.29
N LEU A 196 13.42 -14.41 -3.02
CA LEU A 196 14.58 -15.27 -2.77
C LEU A 196 15.66 -14.57 -1.93
N GLY A 197 15.46 -13.28 -1.62
CA GLY A 197 16.39 -12.46 -0.86
C GLY A 197 17.39 -11.71 -1.73
N ASN A 198 17.29 -11.75 -3.06
CA ASN A 198 18.18 -10.97 -3.93
C ASN A 198 17.82 -9.49 -3.83
N VAL A 199 18.81 -8.67 -3.53
CA VAL A 199 18.67 -7.21 -3.39
C VAL A 199 19.08 -6.55 -4.70
N TYR A 200 18.29 -5.60 -5.16
CA TYR A 200 18.50 -4.94 -6.46
C TYR A 200 19.14 -3.54 -6.37
N ASN A 201 19.31 -2.99 -5.16
CA ASN A 201 19.84 -1.64 -4.93
C ASN A 201 20.89 -1.56 -3.83
#